data_AF-A0A9X1X753-F1
#
_entry.id   AF-A0A9X1X753-F1
#
_cell.length_a   1.000
_cell.length_b   1.000
_cell.length_c   1.000
_cell.angle_alpha   90.00
_cell.angle_beta   90.00
_cell.angle_gamma   90.00
#
_symmetry.space_group_name_H-M   'P 1'
#
loop_
_entity.id
_entity.type
_entity.pdbx_description
1 polymer ?
#
loop_
_entity_poly.entity_id
_entity_poly.type
_entity_poly.pdbx_seq_one_letter_code
_entity_poly.pdbx_strand_id
1 'polypeptide(L)'
;MLKTQTAERVNMLFSLLGQQLEEKEYNKDRLQKITELCQLLKEDVEVGEQTSEVFNDIVAVGQDALETQGDKKSFLHSKEKELNEYYEHLKKLLEEQ
;
A
#
# COMPACT_ATOMS: atom_id res chain seq x y z
N MET A 1 5.11 19.11 -4.21
CA MET A 1 3.75 19.22 -3.64
C MET A 1 2.84 18.35 -4.48
N LEU A 2 2.18 17.34 -3.90
CA LEU A 2 1.24 16.50 -4.65
C LEU A 2 -0.02 17.31 -4.99
N LYS A 3 -0.73 16.94 -6.05
CA LYS A 3 -2.10 17.43 -6.24
C LYS A 3 -2.96 16.99 -5.06
N THR A 4 -3.96 17.80 -4.72
CA THR A 4 -4.90 17.53 -3.62
C THR A 4 -5.51 16.13 -3.69
N GLN A 5 -5.95 15.69 -4.88
CA GLN A 5 -6.52 14.35 -5.08
C GLN A 5 -5.50 13.23 -4.86
N THR A 6 -4.25 13.43 -5.28
CA THR A 6 -3.15 12.47 -5.07
C THR A 6 -2.80 12.38 -3.59
N ALA A 7 -2.73 13.52 -2.90
CA ALA A 7 -2.50 13.56 -1.45
C ALA A 7 -3.63 12.88 -0.64
N GLU A 8 -4.89 13.08 -1.01
CA GLU A 8 -6.04 12.40 -0.39
C GLU A 8 -5.97 10.88 -0.57
N ARG A 9 -5.63 10.41 -1.78
CA ARG A 9 -5.47 8.98 -2.07
C ARG A 9 -4.29 8.37 -1.32
N VAL A 10 -3.15 9.06 -1.25
CA VAL A 10 -1.98 8.62 -0.46
C VAL A 10 -2.32 8.57 1.03
N ASN A 11 -3.04 9.55 1.58
CA ASN A 11 -3.50 9.52 2.97
C ASN A 11 -4.42 8.33 3.26
N MET A 12 -5.34 8.03 2.34
CA MET A 12 -6.23 6.87 2.46
C MET A 12 -5.44 5.56 2.41
N LEU A 13 -4.51 5.44 1.48
CA LEU A 13 -3.61 4.29 1.37
C LEU A 13 -2.79 4.10 2.65
N PHE A 14 -2.17 5.16 3.16
CA PHE A 14 -1.41 5.17 4.40
C PHE A 14 -2.24 4.64 5.57
N SER A 15 -3.47 5.14 5.72
CA SER A 15 -4.39 4.72 6.77
C SER A 15 -4.77 3.24 6.67
N LEU A 16 -5.11 2.77 5.46
CA LEU A 16 -5.49 1.38 5.23
C LEU A 16 -4.33 0.41 5.44
N LEU A 17 -3.13 0.77 4.97
CA LEU A 17 -1.92 -0.03 5.18
C LEU A 17 -1.56 -0.11 6.67
N GLY A 18 -1.68 1.00 7.41
CA GLY A 18 -1.50 1.03 8.86
C GLY A 18 -2.45 0.07 9.58
N GLN A 19 -3.74 0.08 9.24
CA GLN A 19 -4.72 -0.88 9.80
C GLN A 19 -4.37 -2.32 9.47
N GLN A 20 -3.89 -2.59 8.25
CA GLN A 20 -3.47 -3.93 7.83
C GLN A 20 -2.26 -4.44 8.64
N LEU A 21 -1.34 -3.56 8.99
CA LEU A 21 -0.17 -3.87 9.82
C LEU A 21 -0.52 -4.04 11.31
N GLU A 22 -1.45 -3.22 11.83
CA GLU A 22 -1.85 -3.24 13.24
C GLU A 22 -2.65 -4.50 13.60
N GLU A 23 -3.67 -4.83 12.79
CA GLU A 23 -4.57 -5.94 13.10
C GLU A 23 -3.90 -7.32 12.90
N LYS A 24 -2.86 -7.41 12.06
CA LYS A 24 -2.13 -8.65 11.74
C LYS A 24 -3.03 -9.81 11.30
N GLU A 25 -4.19 -9.48 10.72
CA GLU A 25 -5.15 -10.43 10.17
C GLU A 25 -5.37 -10.21 8.68
N TYR A 26 -5.68 -11.29 7.97
CA TYR A 26 -6.09 -11.18 6.57
C TYR A 26 -7.46 -10.50 6.48
N ASN A 27 -7.51 -9.36 5.79
CA ASN A 27 -8.75 -8.68 5.47
C ASN A 27 -8.83 -8.46 3.96
N LYS A 28 -9.68 -9.24 3.29
CA LYS A 28 -9.83 -9.22 1.83
C LYS A 28 -10.21 -7.85 1.30
N ASP A 29 -11.26 -7.24 1.87
CA ASP A 29 -11.78 -5.96 1.40
C ASP A 29 -10.76 -4.83 1.57
N ARG A 30 -10.00 -4.87 2.66
CA ARG A 30 -8.90 -3.91 2.91
C ARG A 30 -7.79 -4.08 1.89
N LEU A 31 -7.33 -5.30 1.65
CA LEU A 31 -6.28 -5.57 0.67
C LEU A 31 -6.71 -5.17 -0.74
N GLN A 32 -7.95 -5.48 -1.15
CA GLN A 32 -8.48 -5.05 -2.45
C GLN A 32 -8.44 -3.52 -2.58
N LYS A 33 -8.90 -2.78 -1.57
CA LYS A 33 -8.85 -1.32 -1.57
C LYS A 33 -7.42 -0.77 -1.63
N ILE A 34 -6.49 -1.36 -0.87
CA ILE A 34 -5.06 -0.99 -0.92
C ILE A 34 -4.52 -1.18 -2.33
N THR A 35 -4.75 -2.35 -2.93
CA THR A 35 -4.31 -2.67 -4.29
C THR A 35 -4.90 -1.72 -5.33
N GLU A 36 -6.22 -1.47 -5.29
CA GLU A 36 -6.91 -0.55 -6.19
C GLU A 36 -6.37 0.88 -6.07
N LEU A 37 -6.18 1.38 -4.85
CA LEU A 37 -5.62 2.72 -4.61
C LEU A 37 -4.21 2.84 -5.19
N CYS A 38 -3.34 1.85 -4.97
CA CYS A 38 -2.00 1.87 -5.54
C CYS A 38 -2.01 1.79 -7.07
N GLN A 39 -2.92 1.01 -7.68
CA GLN A 39 -3.08 0.99 -9.14
C GLN A 39 -3.48 2.37 -9.68
N LEU A 40 -4.45 3.03 -9.06
CA LEU A 40 -4.86 4.39 -9.43
C LEU A 40 -3.74 5.43 -9.24
N LEU A 41 -2.95 5.28 -8.19
CA LEU A 41 -1.83 6.18 -7.89
C LEU A 41 -0.64 5.99 -8.84
N LYS A 42 -0.44 4.78 -9.40
CA LYS A 42 0.58 4.51 -10.41
C LYS A 42 0.29 5.15 -11.77
N GLU A 43 -0.98 5.31 -12.10
CA GLU A 43 -1.40 6.00 -13.33
C GLU A 43 -1.15 7.52 -13.25
N ASP A 44 -0.85 8.04 -12.06
CA ASP A 44 -0.53 9.44 -11.83
C ASP A 44 0.99 9.70 -12.01
N VAL A 45 1.34 10.44 -13.08
CA VAL A 45 2.74 10.75 -13.43
C VAL A 45 3.43 11.75 -12.49
N GLU A 46 2.73 12.28 -11.50
CA GLU A 46 3.24 13.33 -10.60
C GLU A 46 3.92 12.82 -9.33
N VAL A 47 3.98 11.49 -9.15
CA VAL A 47 4.78 10.89 -8.07
C VAL A 47 6.18 10.54 -8.59
N GLY A 48 7.20 10.75 -7.76
CA GLY A 48 8.58 10.39 -8.12
C GLY A 48 8.76 8.89 -8.31
N GLU A 49 9.80 8.49 -9.06
CA GLU A 49 10.09 7.10 -9.44
C GLU A 49 10.08 6.14 -8.23
N GLN A 50 10.77 6.49 -7.15
CA GLN A 50 10.79 5.71 -5.91
C GLN A 50 9.39 5.48 -5.32
N THR A 51 8.50 6.47 -5.40
CA THR A 51 7.13 6.32 -4.89
C THR A 51 6.28 5.44 -5.81
N SER A 52 6.50 5.54 -7.12
CA SER A 52 5.87 4.65 -8.11
C SER A 52 6.27 3.19 -7.89
N GLU A 53 7.55 2.92 -7.59
CA GLU A 53 8.04 1.59 -7.20
C GLU A 53 7.35 1.07 -5.94
N VAL A 54 7.23 1.88 -4.90
CA VAL A 54 6.50 1.51 -3.67
C VAL A 54 5.05 1.13 -3.98
N PHE A 55 4.36 1.87 -4.85
CA PHE A 55 3.01 1.49 -5.26
C PHE A 55 2.98 0.19 -6.08
N ASN A 56 3.97 -0.04 -6.96
CA ASN A 56 4.10 -1.30 -7.69
C ASN A 56 4.22 -2.49 -6.75
N ASP A 57 5.07 -2.37 -5.74
CA ASP A 57 5.33 -3.42 -4.77
C ASP A 57 4.10 -3.72 -3.91
N ILE A 58 3.41 -2.69 -3.42
CA ILE A 58 2.16 -2.86 -2.66
C ILE A 58 1.10 -3.57 -3.52
N VAL A 59 0.99 -3.23 -4.81
CA VAL A 59 0.08 -3.93 -5.73
C VAL A 59 0.45 -5.40 -5.85
N ALA A 60 1.73 -5.72 -6.04
CA ALA A 60 2.21 -7.09 -6.16
C ALA A 60 1.88 -7.90 -4.90
N VAL A 61 2.21 -7.37 -3.71
CA VAL A 61 1.91 -8.04 -2.43
C VAL A 61 0.41 -8.25 -2.25
N GLY A 62 -0.42 -7.24 -2.58
CA GLY A 62 -1.87 -7.34 -2.49
C GLY A 62 -2.45 -8.39 -3.43
N GLN A 63 -2.00 -8.44 -4.69
CA GLN A 63 -2.43 -9.45 -5.66
C GLN A 63 -2.02 -10.85 -5.21
N ASP A 64 -0.76 -11.05 -4.80
CA ASP A 64 -0.27 -12.32 -4.29
C ASP A 64 -1.07 -12.79 -3.06
N ALA A 65 -1.40 -11.88 -2.13
CA ALA A 65 -2.21 -12.21 -0.96
C ALA A 65 -3.66 -12.60 -1.32
N LEU A 66 -4.22 -12.03 -2.39
CA LEU A 66 -5.57 -12.34 -2.86
C LEU A 66 -5.63 -13.68 -3.60
N GLU A 67 -4.60 -13.99 -4.38
CA GLU A 67 -4.52 -15.15 -5.28
C GLU A 67 -3.90 -16.39 -4.65
N THR A 68 -3.11 -16.22 -3.58
CA THR A 68 -2.44 -17.35 -2.92
C THR A 68 -3.45 -18.39 -2.44
N GLN A 69 -3.15 -19.65 -2.75
CA GLN A 69 -3.92 -20.82 -2.33
C GLN A 69 -3.50 -21.31 -0.93
N GLY A 70 -2.42 -20.75 -0.38
CA GLY A 70 -1.91 -21.07 0.96
C GLY A 70 -2.57 -20.27 2.08
N ASP A 71 -1.99 -20.35 3.27
CA ASP A 71 -2.44 -19.53 4.40
C ASP A 71 -2.08 -18.06 4.17
N LYS A 72 -3.13 -17.26 3.91
CA LYS A 72 -3.04 -15.83 3.63
C LYS A 72 -2.52 -15.02 4.81
N LYS A 73 -2.80 -15.43 6.05
CA LYS A 73 -2.28 -14.76 7.24
C LYS A 73 -0.77 -14.95 7.34
N SER A 74 -0.32 -16.19 7.15
CA SER A 74 1.11 -16.51 7.12
C SER A 74 1.84 -15.80 5.97
N PHE A 75 1.22 -15.72 4.78
CA PHE A 75 1.77 -14.95 3.66
C PHE A 75 1.95 -13.46 4.03
N LEU A 76 0.91 -12.80 4.52
CA LEU A 76 1.02 -11.39 4.91
C LEU A 76 2.05 -11.16 6.01
N HIS A 77 2.13 -12.07 6.99
CA HIS A 77 3.13 -11.99 8.03
C HIS A 77 4.56 -12.10 7.47
N SER A 78 4.78 -12.95 6.46
CA SER A 78 6.07 -13.02 5.76
C SER A 78 6.46 -11.73 5.03
N LYS A 79 5.47 -10.87 4.74
CA LYS A 79 5.62 -9.58 4.06
C LYS A 79 5.59 -8.38 5.02
N GLU A 80 5.43 -8.59 6.32
CA GLU A 80 5.26 -7.54 7.31
C GLU A 80 6.42 -6.53 7.30
N LYS A 81 7.67 -6.99 7.11
CA LYS A 81 8.82 -6.09 7.04
C LYS A 81 8.75 -5.15 5.84
N GLU A 82 8.51 -5.69 4.65
CA GLU A 82 8.38 -4.91 3.40
C GLU A 82 7.22 -3.90 3.52
N LEU A 83 6.06 -4.36 4.00
CA LEU A 83 4.88 -3.50 4.20
C LEU A 83 5.13 -2.35 5.20
N ASN A 84 5.92 -2.58 6.25
CA ASN A 84 6.34 -1.51 7.17
C ASN A 84 7.27 -0.50 6.50
N GLU A 85 8.21 -0.94 5.67
CA GLU A 85 9.10 -0.03 4.92
C GLU A 85 8.29 0.86 3.96
N TYR A 86 7.29 0.28 3.30
CA TYR A 86 6.37 1.04 2.45
C TYR A 86 5.50 2.01 3.25
N TYR A 87 5.01 1.60 4.42
CA TYR A 87 4.25 2.48 5.31
C TYR A 87 5.07 3.71 5.74
N GLU A 88 6.33 3.51 6.11
CA GLU A 88 7.23 4.63 6.47
C GLU A 88 7.56 5.51 5.26
N HIS A 89 7.65 4.96 4.05
CA HIS A 89 7.79 5.75 2.83
C HIS A 89 6.57 6.66 2.60
N LEU A 90 5.35 6.11 2.72
CA LEU A 90 4.11 6.88 2.59
C LEU A 90 4.01 7.98 3.65
N LYS A 91 4.44 7.70 4.88
CA LYS A 91 4.49 8.69 5.95
C LYS A 91 5.37 9.88 5.58
N LYS A 92 6.61 9.63 5.15
CA LYS A 92 7.53 10.69 4.73
C LYS A 92 6.97 11.50 3.56
N LEU A 93 6.40 10.81 2.57
CA LEU A 93 5.76 11.46 1.42
C LEU A 93 4.64 12.42 1.83
N LEU A 94 3.90 12.11 2.91
CA LEU A 94 2.85 12.98 3.45
C LEU A 94 3.39 14.11 4.32
N GLU A 95 4.47 13.87 5.07
CA GLU A 95 5.15 14.88 5.91
C GLU A 95 5.92 15.93 5.09
N GLU A 96 6.40 15.56 3.90
CA GLU A 96 7.13 16.45 2.98
C GLU A 96 6.22 17.33 2.09
N GLN A 97 4.90 17.28 2.28
CA GLN A 97 3.93 18.11 1.54
C GLN A 97 3.73 19.52 2.09
#